data_AF-A0A524JQH5-F1
#
_entry.id   AF-A0A524JQH5-F1
#
_cell.length_a   1.000
_cell.length_b   1.000
_cell.length_c   1.000
_cell.angle_alpha   90.00
_cell.angle_beta   90.00
_cell.angle_gamma   90.00
#
_symmetry.space_group_name_H-M   'P 1'
#
loop_
_entity.id
_entity.type
_entity.pdbx_description
1 polymer ?
#
loop_
_entity_poly.entity_id
_entity_poly.type
_entity_poly.pdbx_seq_one_letter_code
_entity_poly.pdbx_strand_id
1 'polypeptide(L)'
;MKQICKKCLLIGHGRHGFFSGNVYIAFSQIALGVALIAINIDRLSGPELIIHILAALSIVVGVLNLLDSRKPGRICPRCNKAEMIVIETQEGQKFIKENNISLPQ
;
A
#
# COMPACT_ATOMS: atom_id res chain seq x y z
N MET A 1 -15.54 -0.93 -1.45
CA MET A 1 -15.61 0.21 -0.49
C MET A 1 -15.47 1.50 -1.27
N LYS A 2 -16.55 2.31 -1.34
CA LYS A 2 -16.49 3.64 -1.95
C LYS A 2 -15.79 4.61 -0.97
N GLN A 3 -14.90 5.46 -1.47
CA GLN A 3 -14.22 6.48 -0.67
C GLN A 3 -14.53 7.88 -1.21
N ILE A 4 -14.37 8.90 -0.36
CA ILE A 4 -14.56 10.31 -0.73
C ILE A 4 -13.33 11.15 -0.38
N CYS A 5 -12.89 11.99 -1.31
CA CYS A 5 -11.80 12.92 -1.09
C CYS A 5 -12.25 14.12 -0.23
N LYS A 6 -11.55 14.40 0.87
CA LYS A 6 -11.85 15.55 1.74
C LYS A 6 -11.75 16.91 1.05
N LYS A 7 -11.00 17.01 -0.06
CA LYS A 7 -10.67 18.30 -0.71
C LYS A 7 -11.51 18.58 -1.97
N CYS A 8 -11.70 17.59 -2.83
CA CYS A 8 -12.41 17.78 -4.11
C CYS A 8 -13.72 17.00 -4.21
N LEU A 9 -14.14 16.34 -3.13
CA LEU A 9 -15.39 15.58 -3.02
C LEU A 9 -15.55 14.45 -4.06
N LEU A 10 -14.47 14.08 -4.75
CA LEU A 10 -14.46 12.95 -5.68
C LEU A 10 -14.79 11.67 -4.92
N ILE A 11 -15.84 10.97 -5.37
CA ILE A 11 -16.24 9.65 -4.89
C ILE A 11 -15.62 8.60 -5.81
N GLY A 12 -14.89 7.64 -5.25
CA GLY A 12 -14.24 6.59 -6.02
C GLY A 12 -13.25 5.78 -5.20
N HIS A 13 -12.28 5.17 -5.88
CA HIS A 13 -11.15 4.50 -5.25
C HIS A 13 -9.93 5.41 -5.22
N GLY A 14 -9.26 5.47 -4.08
CA GLY A 14 -7.96 6.10 -3.96
C GLY A 14 -6.89 5.26 -4.64
N ARG A 15 -5.81 5.94 -5.03
CA ARG A 15 -4.59 5.31 -5.53
C ARG A 15 -3.64 5.05 -4.36
N HIS A 16 -2.76 4.07 -4.53
CA HIS A 16 -1.65 3.89 -3.59
C HIS A 16 -0.53 4.89 -3.85
N GLY A 17 0.37 5.02 -2.87
CA GLY A 17 1.59 5.80 -3.05
C GLY A 17 2.54 5.13 -4.05
N PHE A 18 3.66 5.79 -4.35
CA PHE A 18 4.66 5.22 -5.26
C PHE A 18 5.25 3.91 -4.70
N PHE A 19 5.47 3.84 -3.39
CA PHE A 19 6.11 2.72 -2.69
C PHE A 19 5.14 1.77 -1.97
N SER A 20 3.88 2.15 -1.78
CA SER A 20 2.87 1.32 -1.13
C SER A 20 1.93 0.76 -2.18
N GLY A 21 1.43 -0.47 -2.00
CA GLY A 21 0.47 -1.09 -2.92
C GLY A 21 0.90 -1.19 -4.39
N ASN A 22 2.18 -0.98 -4.70
CA ASN A 22 2.72 -1.13 -6.04
C ASN A 22 3.19 -2.57 -6.25
N VAL A 23 2.41 -3.33 -7.03
CA VAL A 23 2.64 -4.75 -7.31
C VAL A 23 4.02 -5.00 -7.92
N TYR A 24 4.52 -4.10 -8.79
CA TYR A 24 5.83 -4.26 -9.42
C TYR A 24 6.98 -4.13 -8.41
N ILE A 25 6.87 -3.18 -7.48
CA ILE A 25 7.86 -3.00 -6.41
C ILE A 25 7.82 -4.20 -5.47
N ALA A 26 6.62 -4.67 -5.12
CA ALA A 26 6.43 -5.86 -4.28
C ALA A 26 7.11 -7.10 -4.87
N PHE A 27 6.86 -7.39 -6.15
CA PHE A 27 7.50 -8.53 -6.82
C PHE A 27 9.02 -8.35 -6.93
N SER A 28 9.50 -7.15 -7.22
CA SER A 28 10.93 -6.86 -7.30
C SER A 28 11.63 -7.09 -5.95
N GLN A 29 11.01 -6.70 -4.84
CA GLN A 29 11.52 -6.92 -3.48
C GLN A 29 11.56 -8.41 -3.12
N ILE A 30 10.50 -9.15 -3.42
CA ILE A 30 10.46 -10.60 -3.19
C ILE A 30 11.54 -11.31 -4.01
N ALA A 31 11.64 -10.99 -5.31
CA ALA A 31 12.64 -11.57 -6.20
C ALA A 31 14.08 -11.27 -5.72
N LEU A 32 14.35 -10.04 -5.29
CA LEU A 32 15.65 -9.66 -4.75
C LEU A 32 15.98 -10.45 -3.47
N GLY A 33 15.04 -10.54 -2.52
CA GLY A 33 15.24 -11.31 -1.30
C GLY A 33 15.47 -12.80 -1.57
N VAL A 34 14.72 -13.40 -2.48
CA VAL A 34 14.93 -14.80 -2.89
C VAL A 34 16.30 -14.99 -3.54
N ALA A 35 16.71 -14.07 -4.43
CA ALA A 35 18.02 -14.12 -5.07
C ALA A 35 19.18 -14.01 -4.05
N LEU A 36 19.05 -13.11 -3.07
CA LEU A 36 20.04 -12.94 -2.00
C LEU A 36 20.20 -14.20 -1.14
N ILE A 37 19.10 -14.91 -0.86
CA ILE A 37 19.17 -16.20 -0.15
C ILE A 37 19.81 -17.24 -1.06
N ALA A 38 19.33 -17.39 -2.29
CA ALA A 38 19.78 -18.43 -3.22
C ALA A 38 21.30 -18.37 -3.52
N ILE A 39 21.86 -17.16 -3.66
CA ILE A 39 23.29 -16.97 -3.96
C ILE A 39 24.19 -17.33 -2.77
N ASN A 40 23.67 -17.25 -1.53
CA ASN A 40 24.46 -17.43 -0.31
C ASN A 40 24.10 -18.71 0.48
N ILE A 41 23.33 -19.63 -0.12
CA ILE A 41 22.88 -20.89 0.53
C ILE A 41 24.06 -21.74 1.01
N ASP A 42 25.18 -21.75 0.28
CA ASP A 42 26.34 -22.62 0.59
C ASP A 42 27.37 -21.98 1.53
N ARG A 43 27.15 -20.74 1.98
CA ARG A 43 28.11 -20.00 2.81
C ARG A 43 27.46 -19.44 4.07
N LEU A 44 27.22 -20.29 5.07
CA LEU A 44 26.89 -19.80 6.42
C LEU A 44 28.17 -19.40 7.20
N SER A 45 28.82 -18.32 6.78
CA SER A 45 29.81 -17.63 7.63
C SER A 45 29.14 -16.50 8.41
N GLY A 46 29.67 -16.13 9.60
CA GLY A 46 29.09 -15.11 10.48
C GLY A 46 28.59 -13.81 9.81
N PRO A 47 29.34 -13.16 8.89
CA PRO A 47 28.88 -11.95 8.19
C PRO A 47 27.71 -12.20 7.22
N GLU A 48 27.49 -13.44 6.77
CA GLU A 48 26.43 -13.78 5.84
C GLU A 48 25.06 -13.94 6.52
N LEU A 49 25.03 -14.06 7.86
CA LEU A 49 23.78 -14.03 8.62
C LEU A 49 23.04 -12.68 8.43
N ILE A 50 23.78 -11.58 8.34
CA ILE A 50 23.20 -10.24 8.09
C ILE A 50 22.51 -10.20 6.72
N ILE A 51 23.11 -10.80 5.70
CA ILE A 51 22.54 -10.87 4.35
C ILE A 51 21.22 -11.65 4.38
N HIS A 52 21.16 -12.78 5.10
CA HIS A 52 19.94 -13.57 5.24
C HIS A 52 18.83 -12.79 5.98
N ILE A 53 19.17 -12.01 7.01
CA ILE A 53 18.22 -11.14 7.72
C ILE A 53 17.67 -10.06 6.78
N LEU A 54 18.55 -9.39 6.03
CA LEU A 54 18.14 -8.36 5.06
C LEU A 54 17.27 -8.94 3.94
N ALA A 55 17.59 -10.13 3.46
CA ALA A 55 16.82 -10.83 2.46
C ALA A 55 15.42 -11.20 2.97
N ALA A 56 15.32 -11.74 4.19
CA ALA A 56 14.04 -12.05 4.83
C ALA A 56 13.19 -10.78 5.03
N LEU A 57 13.80 -9.68 5.49
CA LEU A 57 13.12 -8.38 5.62
C LEU A 57 12.61 -7.88 4.27
N SER A 58 13.41 -8.00 3.21
CA SER A 58 13.00 -7.60 1.85
C SER A 58 11.76 -8.37 1.37
N ILE A 59 11.73 -9.69 1.60
CA ILE A 59 10.58 -10.54 1.27
C ILE A 59 9.35 -10.12 2.08
N VAL A 60 9.50 -9.90 3.39
CA VAL A 60 8.40 -9.46 4.26
C VAL A 60 7.81 -8.13 3.78
N VAL A 61 8.66 -7.15 3.49
CA VAL A 61 8.22 -5.84 2.96
C VAL A 61 7.51 -6.01 1.61
N GLY A 62 8.04 -6.85 0.72
CA GLY A 62 7.41 -7.15 -0.57
C GLY A 62 6.03 -7.78 -0.41
N VAL A 63 5.87 -8.76 0.47
CA VAL A 63 4.58 -9.39 0.77
C VAL A 63 3.59 -8.37 1.36
N LEU A 64 4.03 -7.54 2.30
CA LEU A 64 3.19 -6.50 2.89
C LEU A 64 2.71 -5.50 1.82
N ASN A 65 3.57 -5.11 0.87
CA ASN A 65 3.19 -4.25 -0.25
C ASN A 65 2.19 -4.94 -1.19
N LEU A 66 2.31 -6.25 -1.41
CA LEU A 66 1.37 -7.02 -2.23
C LEU A 66 0.02 -7.22 -1.54
N LEU A 67 -0.02 -7.27 -0.21
CA LEU A 67 -1.25 -7.24 0.56
C LEU A 67 -1.87 -5.84 0.54
N ASP A 68 -1.06 -4.78 0.62
CA ASP A 68 -1.54 -3.41 0.52
C ASP A 68 -2.16 -3.13 -0.85
N SER A 69 -1.60 -3.68 -1.94
CA SER A 69 -2.11 -3.46 -3.30
C SER A 69 -3.50 -4.03 -3.54
N ARG A 70 -3.98 -4.93 -2.67
CA ARG A 70 -5.34 -5.48 -2.72
C ARG A 70 -6.36 -4.59 -2.03
N LYS A 71 -5.92 -3.65 -1.19
CA LYS A 71 -6.78 -2.70 -0.50
C LYS A 71 -7.01 -1.49 -1.40
N PRO A 72 -8.12 -0.76 -1.27
CA PRO A 72 -8.25 0.53 -1.96
C PRO A 72 -7.21 1.51 -1.40
N GLY A 73 -6.50 2.21 -2.30
CA GLY A 73 -5.55 3.23 -1.91
C GLY A 73 -6.21 4.38 -1.16
N ARG A 74 -5.43 5.18 -0.43
CA ARG A 74 -5.95 6.31 0.36
C ARG A 74 -5.71 7.66 -0.28
N ILE A 75 -4.95 7.74 -1.36
CA ILE A 75 -4.57 9.02 -1.97
C ILE A 75 -5.59 9.37 -3.05
N CYS A 76 -6.09 10.59 -3.03
CA CYS A 76 -6.97 11.08 -4.08
C CYS A 76 -6.24 11.17 -5.43
N PRO A 77 -6.75 10.55 -6.50
CA PRO A 77 -6.13 10.59 -7.82
C PRO A 77 -6.15 11.98 -8.45
N ARG A 78 -7.10 12.86 -8.05
CA ARG A 78 -7.23 14.23 -8.58
C ARG A 78 -6.36 15.24 -7.83
N CYS A 79 -6.22 15.09 -6.51
CA CYS A 79 -5.51 16.06 -5.67
C CYS A 79 -4.06 15.67 -5.36
N ASN A 80 -3.62 14.47 -5.76
CA ASN A 80 -2.28 13.88 -5.57
C ASN A 80 -1.73 13.77 -4.13
N LYS A 81 -2.34 14.45 -3.14
CA LYS A 81 -1.87 14.56 -1.76
C LYS A 81 -3.01 14.49 -0.73
N ALA A 82 -4.27 14.65 -1.15
CA ALA A 82 -5.40 14.62 -0.23
C ALA A 82 -5.79 13.18 0.08
N GLU A 83 -6.08 12.90 1.35
CA GLU A 83 -6.55 11.59 1.79
C GLU A 83 -8.03 11.39 1.44
N MET A 84 -8.38 10.15 1.12
CA MET A 84 -9.75 9.71 0.88
C MET A 84 -10.27 8.93 2.10
N ILE A 85 -11.45 9.31 2.58
CA ILE A 85 -12.14 8.62 3.69
C ILE A 85 -13.07 7.56 3.12
N VAL A 86 -13.15 6.41 3.78
CA VAL A 86 -14.16 5.39 3.46
C VAL A 86 -15.54 5.89 3.87
N ILE A 87 -16.49 5.91 2.94
CA ILE A 87 -17.84 6.47 3.14
C ILE A 87 -18.63 5.72 4.23
N GLU A 88 -18.41 4.42 4.36
CA GLU A 88 -19.09 3.54 5.33
C GLU A 88 -18.60 3.74 6.77
N THR A 89 -17.47 4.43 6.98
CA THR A 89 -16.94 4.70 8.33
C THR A 89 -17.72 5.82 9.02
N GLN A 90 -17.69 5.85 10.35
CA GLN A 90 -18.30 6.94 11.12
C GLN A 90 -17.76 8.32 10.72
N GLU A 91 -16.46 8.40 10.38
CA GLU A 91 -15.83 9.62 9.86
C GLU A 91 -16.39 10.01 8.48
N GLY A 92 -16.51 9.05 7.56
CA GLY A 92 -17.09 9.29 6.23
C GLY A 92 -18.54 9.75 6.29
N GLN A 93 -19.35 9.14 7.15
CA GLN A 93 -20.75 9.53 7.37
C GLN A 93 -20.89 10.93 7.98
N LYS A 94 -20.02 11.29 8.95
CA LYS A 94 -19.98 12.66 9.50
C LYS A 94 -19.62 13.67 8.43
N PHE A 95 -18.57 13.39 7.66
CA PHE A 95 -18.11 14.28 6.58
C PHE A 95 -19.20 14.52 5.52
N ILE A 96 -19.94 13.48 5.13
CA ILE A 96 -21.05 13.59 4.17
C ILE A 96 -22.18 14.46 4.69
N LYS A 97 -22.57 14.28 5.96
CA LYS A 97 -23.63 15.06 6.61
C LYS A 97 -23.23 16.53 6.75
N GLU A 98 -22.00 16.81 7.18
CA GLU A 98 -21.49 18.18 7.35
C GLU A 98 -21.41 18.95 6.03
N ASN A 99 -21.14 18.25 4.92
CA ASN A 99 -20.95 18.86 3.61
C ASN A 99 -22.17 18.74 2.67
N ASN A 100 -23.32 18.24 3.16
CA ASN A 100 -24.56 18.04 2.38
C ASN A 100 -24.34 17.29 1.04
N ILE A 101 -23.49 16.26 1.05
CA ILE A 101 -23.10 15.54 -0.17
C ILE A 101 -24.15 14.48 -0.50
N SER A 102 -24.73 14.54 -1.70
CA SER A 102 -25.57 13.46 -2.23
C SER A 102 -24.69 12.34 -2.80
N LEU A 103 -24.83 11.13 -2.25
CA LEU A 103 -24.16 9.95 -2.78
C LEU A 103 -24.92 9.46 -4.03
N PRO A 104 -24.24 9.17 -5.16
CA PRO A 104 -24.86 8.46 -6.26
C PRO A 104 -25.22 7.04 -5.80
N GLN A 105 -26.49 6.68 -5.99
CA GLN A 105 -27.05 5.35 -5.69
C GLN A 105 -26.25 4.27 -6.44
#